data_AF-A0AAV4HCX5-F1
#
_entry.id   AF-A0AAV4HCX5-F1
#
_cell.length_a   1.000
_cell.length_b   1.000
_cell.length_c   1.000
_cell.angle_alpha   90.00
_cell.angle_beta   90.00
_cell.angle_gamma   90.00
#
_symmetry.space_group_name_H-M   'P 1'
#
loop_
_entity.id
_entity.type
_entity.pdbx_description
1 polymer ?
#
loop_
_entity_poly.entity_id
_entity_poly.type
_entity_poly.pdbx_seq_one_letter_code
_entity_poly.pdbx_strand_id
1 'polypeptide(L)'
;MIQHNPSYNEAKTLINSDLDCHWRQEHPQHNSKDAIHKLSRAEQVTIFRLRTGHNRLKHHLFSRFKIGDGPNCPCGANRQDAQHVLQDCPLLEDARLKYWPKPREINQKLYGSALQLGITAEFIYASDLTI
;
A
#
# COMPACT_ATOMS: atom_id res chain seq x y z
N MET A 1 4.39 -24.02 50.03
CA MET A 1 4.42 -24.01 48.55
C MET A 1 5.38 -22.92 48.14
N ILE A 2 6.45 -23.23 47.40
CA ILE A 2 7.44 -22.22 46.99
C ILE A 2 6.85 -21.45 45.81
N GLN A 3 6.59 -20.14 45.98
CA GLN A 3 6.25 -19.26 44.87
C GLN A 3 7.50 -19.10 44.00
N HIS A 4 7.50 -19.74 42.82
CA HIS A 4 8.51 -19.50 41.81
C HIS A 4 8.24 -18.14 41.16
N ASN A 5 9.08 -17.16 41.46
CA ASN A 5 9.01 -15.86 40.80
C ASN A 5 9.86 -15.93 39.53
N PRO A 6 9.28 -15.70 38.33
CA PRO A 6 10.05 -15.77 37.09
C PRO A 6 11.16 -14.73 37.10
N SER A 7 12.30 -15.07 36.50
CA SER A 7 13.34 -14.09 36.21
C SER A 7 12.79 -13.02 35.26
N TYR A 8 13.44 -11.85 35.21
CA TYR A 8 13.03 -10.79 34.27
C TYR A 8 12.92 -11.28 32.82
N ASN A 9 13.87 -12.11 32.36
CA ASN A 9 13.86 -12.64 31.00
C ASN A 9 12.69 -13.60 30.75
N GLU A 10 12.36 -14.43 31.74
CA GLU A 10 11.20 -15.32 31.70
C GLU A 10 9.90 -14.51 31.67
N ALA A 11 9.73 -13.55 32.58
CA ALA A 11 8.57 -12.68 32.62
C ALA A 11 8.39 -11.91 31.30
N LYS A 12 9.48 -11.34 30.75
CA LYS A 12 9.46 -10.64 29.45
C LYS A 12 9.06 -11.56 28.30
N THR A 13 9.54 -12.81 28.32
CA THR A 13 9.23 -13.79 27.27
C THR A 13 7.76 -14.20 27.33
N LEU A 14 7.22 -14.42 28.54
CA LEU A 14 5.81 -14.71 28.74
C LEU A 14 4.91 -13.56 28.27
N ILE A 15 5.23 -12.32 28.67
CA ILE A 15 4.48 -11.13 28.24
C ILE A 15 4.52 -10.97 26.72
N ASN A 16 5.70 -11.07 26.10
CA ASN A 16 5.81 -10.94 24.64
C ASN A 16 5.06 -12.05 23.91
N SER A 17 5.10 -13.29 24.41
CA SER A 17 4.37 -14.40 23.82
C SER A 17 2.86 -14.21 23.91
N ASP A 18 2.36 -13.69 25.04
CA ASP A 18 0.94 -13.40 25.24
C ASP A 18 0.47 -12.27 24.32
N LEU A 19 1.24 -11.18 24.23
CA LEU A 19 1.01 -10.08 23.29
C LEU A 19 0.99 -10.56 21.83
N ASP A 20 1.95 -11.39 21.44
CA ASP A 20 2.01 -11.99 20.11
C ASP A 20 0.78 -12.86 19.82
N CYS A 21 0.32 -13.64 20.81
CA CYS A 21 -0.87 -14.48 20.70
C CYS A 21 -2.12 -13.62 20.49
N HIS A 22 -2.33 -12.63 21.36
CA HIS A 22 -3.43 -11.67 21.27
C HIS A 22 -3.42 -10.95 19.92
N TRP A 23 -2.26 -10.46 19.49
CA TRP A 23 -2.14 -9.74 18.22
C TRP A 23 -2.49 -10.63 17.02
N ARG A 24 -2.04 -11.89 16.98
CA ARG A 24 -2.39 -12.83 15.91
C ARG A 24 -3.89 -13.16 15.90
N GLN A 25 -4.54 -13.24 17.06
CA GLN A 25 -5.98 -13.45 17.15
C GLN A 25 -6.78 -12.26 16.63
N GLU A 26 -6.34 -11.03 16.93
CA GLU A 26 -6.98 -9.80 16.46
C GLU A 26 -6.71 -9.51 14.96
N HIS A 27 -5.61 -10.02 14.41
CA HIS A 27 -5.17 -9.75 13.04
C HIS A 27 -5.01 -11.03 12.20
N PRO A 28 -6.07 -11.85 12.03
CA PRO A 28 -5.96 -13.12 11.30
C PRO A 28 -5.63 -12.92 9.81
N GLN A 29 -5.95 -11.75 9.26
CA GLN A 29 -5.61 -11.34 7.90
C GLN A 29 -4.18 -10.79 7.74
N HIS A 30 -3.37 -10.71 8.80
CA HIS A 30 -2.00 -10.23 8.67
C HIS A 30 -1.17 -11.18 7.81
N ASN A 31 -0.66 -10.67 6.70
CA ASN A 31 0.21 -11.42 5.81
C ASN A 31 1.68 -11.03 6.00
N SER A 32 2.38 -11.75 6.87
CA SER A 32 3.82 -11.57 7.07
C SER A 32 4.66 -11.90 5.82
N LYS A 33 4.06 -12.56 4.82
CA LYS A 33 4.69 -12.93 3.54
C LYS A 33 4.38 -11.94 2.41
N ASP A 34 3.74 -10.81 2.71
CA ASP A 34 3.46 -9.80 1.70
C ASP A 34 4.77 -9.32 1.05
N ALA A 35 4.78 -9.28 -0.28
CA ALA A 35 5.95 -8.90 -1.05
C ALA A 35 6.39 -7.45 -0.80
N ILE A 36 5.50 -6.59 -0.26
CA ILE A 36 5.83 -5.22 0.11
C ILE A 36 7.01 -5.15 1.09
N HIS A 37 7.16 -6.14 1.97
CA HIS A 37 8.24 -6.17 2.96
C HIS A 37 9.63 -6.38 2.35
N LYS A 38 9.72 -6.72 1.06
CA LYS A 38 10.97 -6.91 0.32
C LYS A 38 11.43 -5.65 -0.43
N LEU A 39 10.61 -4.60 -0.46
CA LEU A 39 10.89 -3.36 -1.17
C LEU A 39 11.70 -2.38 -0.32
N SER A 40 12.28 -1.35 -0.96
CA SER A 40 12.86 -0.22 -0.26
C SER A 40 11.79 0.56 0.52
N ARG A 41 12.21 1.35 1.51
CA ARG A 41 11.25 2.13 2.34
C ARG A 41 10.41 3.09 1.50
N ALA A 42 10.99 3.70 0.46
CA ALA A 42 10.28 4.63 -0.41
C ALA A 42 9.19 3.91 -1.22
N GLU A 43 9.52 2.78 -1.84
CA GLU A 43 8.56 1.96 -2.60
C GLU A 43 7.46 1.40 -1.71
N GLN A 44 7.80 0.95 -0.49
CA GLN A 44 6.82 0.51 0.50
C GLN A 44 5.78 1.59 0.79
N VAL A 45 6.23 2.84 1.01
CA VAL A 45 5.32 3.97 1.26
C VAL A 45 4.44 4.22 0.05
N THR A 46 5.00 4.23 -1.16
CA THR A 46 4.23 4.40 -2.40
C THR A 46 3.14 3.33 -2.53
N ILE A 47 3.50 2.06 -2.41
CA ILE A 47 2.55 0.94 -2.53
C ILE A 47 1.49 0.98 -1.41
N PHE A 48 1.89 1.29 -0.18
CA PHE A 48 0.95 1.38 0.94
C PHE A 48 -0.07 2.51 0.75
N ARG A 49 0.37 3.69 0.28
CA ARG A 49 -0.50 4.82 -0.03
C ARG A 49 -1.46 4.53 -1.18
N LEU A 50 -1.02 3.78 -2.19
CA LEU A 50 -1.88 3.32 -3.28
C LEU A 50 -2.93 2.31 -2.78
N ARG A 51 -2.51 1.28 -2.03
CA ARG A 51 -3.41 0.24 -1.51
C ARG A 51 -4.49 0.77 -0.59
N THR A 52 -4.12 1.68 0.31
CA THR A 52 -5.05 2.22 1.30
C THR A 52 -5.84 3.42 0.79
N GLY A 53 -5.45 3.98 -0.36
CA GLY A 53 -6.02 5.22 -0.88
C GLY A 53 -5.65 6.47 -0.07
N HIS A 54 -4.84 6.36 1.00
CA HIS A 54 -4.34 7.49 1.78
C HIS A 54 -3.20 8.19 1.04
N ASN A 55 -3.57 8.90 -0.02
CA ASN A 55 -2.64 9.53 -0.92
C ASN A 55 -3.11 10.92 -1.35
N ARG A 56 -2.28 11.60 -2.13
CA ARG A 56 -2.53 12.97 -2.60
C ARG A 56 -3.23 13.03 -3.97
N LEU A 57 -3.85 11.93 -4.42
CA LEU A 57 -4.70 11.97 -5.59
C LEU A 57 -6.00 12.74 -5.30
N LYS A 58 -6.55 13.40 -6.32
CA LYS A 58 -7.71 14.31 -6.15
C LYS A 58 -8.91 13.64 -5.47
N HIS A 59 -9.18 12.37 -5.73
CA HIS A 59 -10.30 11.68 -5.09
C HIS A 59 -10.17 11.64 -3.56
N HIS A 60 -8.98 11.31 -3.03
CA HIS A 60 -8.76 11.26 -1.58
C HIS A 60 -8.78 12.66 -0.97
N LEU A 61 -8.06 13.61 -1.59
CA LEU A 61 -7.99 15.00 -1.13
C LEU A 61 -9.39 15.64 -1.03
N PHE A 62 -10.22 15.47 -2.05
CA PHE A 62 -11.55 16.04 -2.07
C PHE A 62 -12.52 15.30 -1.13
N SER A 63 -12.51 13.96 -1.13
CA SER A 63 -13.46 13.18 -0.33
C SER A 63 -13.23 13.33 1.17
N ARG A 64 -11.96 13.33 1.62
CA ARG A 64 -11.59 13.35 3.05
C ARG A 64 -11.32 14.75 3.59
N PHE A 65 -10.69 15.62 2.80
CA PHE A 65 -10.23 16.92 3.29
C PHE A 65 -10.93 18.11 2.64
N LYS A 66 -11.78 17.89 1.62
CA LYS A 66 -12.44 18.96 0.83
C LYS A 66 -11.44 19.93 0.18
N ILE A 67 -10.27 19.41 -0.20
CA ILE A 67 -9.21 20.18 -0.87
C ILE A 67 -9.34 20.03 -2.39
N GLY A 68 -9.30 21.16 -3.11
CA GLY A 68 -9.37 21.25 -4.56
C GLY A 68 -10.80 21.33 -5.11
N ASP A 69 -10.91 21.49 -6.43
CA ASP A 69 -12.19 21.80 -7.09
C ASP A 69 -13.08 20.57 -7.32
N GLY A 70 -12.58 19.37 -7.07
CA GLY A 70 -13.33 18.13 -7.25
C GLY A 70 -12.45 16.88 -7.27
N PRO A 71 -13.06 15.68 -7.25
CA PRO A 71 -12.34 14.42 -7.30
C PRO A 71 -11.86 14.05 -8.71
N ASN A 72 -12.30 14.78 -9.74
CA ASN A 72 -12.13 14.44 -11.15
C ASN A 72 -10.66 14.48 -11.59
N CYS A 73 -10.28 13.50 -12.41
CA CYS A 73 -8.98 13.49 -13.06
C CYS A 73 -8.95 14.55 -14.18
N PRO A 74 -7.80 15.22 -14.43
CA PRO A 74 -7.66 16.15 -15.56
C PRO A 74 -7.98 15.53 -16.94
N CYS A 75 -7.96 14.19 -17.05
CA CYS A 75 -8.36 13.48 -18.27
C CYS A 75 -9.88 13.47 -18.52
N GLY A 76 -10.69 14.02 -17.60
CA GLY A 76 -12.15 14.02 -17.67
C GLY A 76 -12.83 12.89 -16.89
N ALA A 77 -12.08 11.94 -16.32
CA ALA A 77 -12.67 10.88 -15.50
C ALA A 77 -13.25 11.43 -14.18
N ASN A 78 -14.36 10.82 -13.72
CA ASN A 78 -15.08 11.25 -12.52
C ASN A 78 -14.28 11.19 -11.22
N ARG A 79 -13.22 10.38 -11.18
CA ARG A 79 -12.37 10.22 -10.01
C ARG A 79 -10.91 9.99 -10.45
N GLN A 80 -9.99 10.65 -9.77
CA GLN A 80 -8.57 10.34 -9.83
C GLN A 80 -8.21 9.54 -8.58
N ASP A 81 -8.24 8.21 -8.69
CA ASP A 81 -7.82 7.28 -7.65
C ASP A 81 -6.79 6.29 -8.21
N ALA A 82 -6.25 5.41 -7.35
CA ALA A 82 -5.23 4.44 -7.74
C ALA A 82 -5.72 3.50 -8.85
N GLN A 83 -7.00 3.14 -8.87
CA GLN A 83 -7.56 2.29 -9.91
C GLN A 83 -7.52 2.98 -11.26
N HIS A 84 -8.06 4.19 -11.33
CA HIS A 84 -8.03 4.98 -12.56
C HIS A 84 -6.60 5.24 -13.04
N VAL A 85 -5.71 5.70 -12.15
CA VAL A 85 -4.31 5.99 -12.48
C VAL A 85 -3.58 4.76 -13.02
N LEU A 86 -3.74 3.60 -12.39
CA LEU A 86 -3.01 2.40 -12.75
C LEU A 86 -3.61 1.65 -13.95
N GLN A 87 -4.90 1.82 -14.25
CA GLN A 87 -5.60 1.02 -15.27
C GLN A 87 -6.08 1.81 -16.49
N ASP A 88 -6.61 3.02 -16.28
CA ASP A 88 -7.52 3.63 -17.26
C ASP A 88 -7.11 5.03 -17.70
N CYS A 89 -6.25 5.72 -16.95
CA CYS A 89 -5.90 7.12 -17.23
C CYS A 89 -5.21 7.27 -18.60
N PRO A 90 -5.83 7.97 -19.58
CA PRO A 90 -5.23 8.14 -20.91
C PRO A 90 -4.03 9.08 -20.87
N LEU A 91 -3.98 10.02 -19.93
CA LEU A 91 -2.83 10.92 -19.75
C LEU A 91 -1.57 10.18 -19.28
N LEU A 92 -1.71 8.95 -18.78
CA LEU A 92 -0.60 8.13 -18.29
C LEU A 92 -0.41 6.88 -19.15
N GLU A 93 -1.03 6.82 -20.32
CA GLU A 93 -1.00 5.63 -21.18
C GLU A 93 0.41 5.26 -21.61
N ASP A 94 1.20 6.22 -22.08
CA ASP A 94 2.58 5.99 -22.52
C ASP A 94 3.47 5.46 -21.38
N ALA A 95 3.38 6.10 -20.20
CA ALA A 95 4.07 5.61 -19.00
C ALA A 95 3.58 4.21 -18.62
N ARG A 96 2.27 3.97 -18.65
CA ARG A 96 1.68 2.68 -18.31
C ARG A 96 2.15 1.60 -19.28
N LEU A 97 2.23 1.86 -20.58
CA LEU A 97 2.73 0.91 -21.57
C LEU A 97 4.25 0.68 -21.44
N LYS A 98 5.01 1.70 -21.05
CA LYS A 98 6.45 1.57 -20.76
C LYS A 98 6.73 0.62 -19.60
N TYR A 99 6.03 0.76 -18.47
CA TYR A 99 6.28 -0.02 -17.26
C TYR A 99 5.43 -1.30 -17.18
N TRP A 100 4.20 -1.25 -17.69
CA TRP A 100 3.24 -2.35 -17.75
C TRP A 100 2.81 -2.66 -19.20
N PRO A 101 3.72 -3.16 -20.06
CA PRO A 101 3.46 -3.39 -21.49
C PRO A 101 2.40 -4.45 -21.75
N LYS A 102 2.18 -5.37 -20.80
CA LYS A 102 1.10 -6.35 -20.85
C LYS A 102 -0.01 -5.90 -19.89
N PRO A 103 -1.27 -5.83 -20.35
CA PRO A 103 -2.40 -5.57 -19.48
C PRO A 103 -2.41 -6.54 -18.29
N ARG A 104 -2.65 -6.00 -17.10
CA ARG A 104 -2.72 -6.77 -15.85
C ARG A 104 -3.74 -6.16 -14.91
N GLU A 105 -4.43 -7.04 -14.20
CA GLU A 105 -5.36 -6.69 -13.13
C GLU A 105 -4.72 -5.79 -12.08
N ILE A 106 -5.52 -4.90 -11.50
CA ILE A 106 -5.06 -3.96 -10.47
C ILE A 106 -4.47 -4.70 -9.25
N ASN A 107 -5.03 -5.86 -8.92
CA ASN A 107 -4.54 -6.69 -7.83
C ASN A 107 -3.10 -7.15 -8.05
N GLN A 108 -2.68 -7.42 -9.30
CA GLN A 108 -1.28 -7.77 -9.57
C GLN A 108 -0.36 -6.56 -9.42
N LYS A 109 -0.82 -5.37 -9.79
CA LYS A 109 -0.06 -4.12 -9.66
C LYS A 109 0.09 -3.69 -8.20
N LEU A 110 -0.91 -3.97 -7.36
CA LEU A 110 -0.92 -3.56 -5.94
C LEU A 110 -0.45 -4.65 -4.98
N TYR A 111 -0.71 -5.94 -5.25
CA TYR A 111 -0.47 -7.06 -4.32
C TYR A 111 0.36 -8.20 -4.95
N GLY A 112 1.01 -7.94 -6.09
CA GLY A 112 1.84 -8.91 -6.79
C GLY A 112 3.19 -9.20 -6.12
N SER A 113 4.11 -9.78 -6.91
CA SER A 113 5.48 -10.05 -6.48
C SER A 113 6.28 -8.78 -6.21
N ALA A 114 7.42 -8.88 -5.51
CA ALA A 114 8.25 -7.71 -5.21
C ALA A 114 8.69 -6.97 -6.49
N LEU A 115 9.00 -7.71 -7.56
CA LEU A 115 9.29 -7.13 -8.87
C LEU A 115 8.11 -6.32 -9.41
N GLN A 116 6.90 -6.88 -9.33
CA GLN A 116 5.68 -6.21 -9.79
C GLN A 116 5.38 -4.95 -9.00
N LEU A 117 5.58 -4.99 -7.67
CA LEU A 117 5.39 -3.82 -6.82
C LEU A 117 6.44 -2.74 -7.11
N GLY A 118 7.70 -3.13 -7.34
CA GLY A 118 8.75 -2.20 -7.78
C GLY A 118 8.39 -1.51 -9.09
N ILE A 119 7.88 -2.25 -10.09
CA ILE A 119 7.40 -1.68 -11.36
C ILE A 119 6.28 -0.66 -11.12
N THR A 120 5.32 -0.94 -10.22
CA THR A 120 4.27 0.03 -9.86
C THR A 120 4.85 1.28 -9.22
N ALA A 121 5.84 1.15 -8.33
CA ALA A 121 6.49 2.30 -7.71
C ALA A 121 7.25 3.15 -8.75
N GLU A 122 7.99 2.52 -9.65
CA GLU A 122 8.71 3.19 -10.75
C GLU A 122 7.76 3.89 -11.72
N PHE A 123 6.64 3.25 -12.09
CA PHE A 123 5.59 3.89 -12.89
C PHE A 123 5.10 5.18 -12.22
N ILE A 124 4.86 5.13 -10.92
CA ILE A 124 4.42 6.28 -10.15
C ILE A 124 5.50 7.37 -10.07
N TYR A 125 6.76 7.02 -9.85
CA TYR A 125 7.85 8.01 -9.81
C TYR A 125 8.09 8.66 -11.16
N ALA A 126 7.88 7.92 -12.25
CA ALA A 126 7.91 8.43 -13.60
C ALA A 126 6.65 9.21 -13.99
N SER A 127 5.59 9.13 -13.18
CA SER A 127 4.39 9.93 -13.36
C SER A 127 4.55 11.25 -12.61
N ASP A 128 4.01 12.35 -13.12
CA ASP A 128 3.95 13.63 -12.39
C ASP A 128 2.89 13.63 -11.25
N LEU A 129 2.58 12.44 -10.72
CA LEU A 129 1.59 12.25 -9.68
C LEU A 129 2.25 12.33 -8.30
N THR A 130 1.63 13.09 -7.41
CA THR A 130 1.98 13.05 -6.00
C THR A 130 1.08 12.05 -5.28
N ILE A 131 1.69 11.10 -4.57
CA ILE A 131 1.00 10.02 -3.83
C ILE A 131 1.22 10.21 -2.34
#